data_AF-A0A316P0Z1-F1
#
_entry.id   AF-A0A316P0Z1-F1
#
_cell.length_a   1.000
_cell.length_b   1.000
_cell.length_c   1.000
_cell.angle_alpha   90.00
_cell.angle_beta   90.00
_cell.angle_gamma   90.00
#
_symmetry.space_group_name_H-M   'P 1'
#
loop_
_entity.id
_entity.type
_entity.pdbx_description
1 polymer ?
#
loop_
_entity_poly.entity_id
_entity_poly.type
_entity_poly.pdbx_seq_one_letter_code
_entity_poly.pdbx_strand_id
1 'polypeptide(L)'
;MDFEKQYTDDDYANKAGEANATGQILYVLVTDEESDGAKKKVGNLVLAEPDYYVCYEANYTDGTINENLEAEKAQKLKDIEAQEIKSRLMSLDLDAIRPLRAILAGTQTEEDLEKIKEIETKAVELRITLSTLQ
;
A
#
# COMPACT_ATOMS: atom_id res chain seq x y z
N MET A 1 -2.97 9.23 20.06
CA MET A 1 -2.53 10.62 20.28
C MET A 1 -3.77 11.47 20.12
N ASP A 2 -4.19 12.15 21.19
CA ASP A 2 -5.36 13.04 21.16
C ASP A 2 -4.97 14.33 20.44
N PHE A 3 -5.30 14.43 19.15
CA PHE A 3 -5.11 15.63 18.35
C PHE A 3 -6.39 16.49 18.39
N GLU A 4 -6.71 17.05 19.55
CA GLU A 4 -7.86 17.96 19.76
C GLU A 4 -7.46 19.43 19.77
N LYS A 5 -6.37 19.83 19.09
CA LYS A 5 -6.05 21.27 19.00
C LYS A 5 -6.66 21.86 17.73
N GLN A 6 -7.83 22.47 17.87
CA GLN A 6 -8.39 23.33 16.82
C GLN A 6 -7.51 24.57 16.67
N TYR A 7 -6.87 24.73 15.52
CA TYR A 7 -6.11 25.94 15.18
C TYR A 7 -7.07 27.03 14.69
N THR A 8 -6.93 28.22 15.26
CA THR A 8 -7.71 29.42 14.91
C THR A 8 -7.05 30.18 13.76
N ASP A 9 -7.80 31.04 13.06
CA ASP A 9 -7.28 31.91 11.97
C ASP A 9 -6.02 32.69 12.40
N ASP A 10 -5.94 33.12 13.66
CA ASP A 10 -4.78 33.80 14.25
C ASP A 10 -3.56 32.88 14.39
N ASP A 11 -3.76 31.58 14.65
CA ASP A 11 -2.67 30.59 14.70
C ASP A 11 -2.05 30.40 13.30
N TYR A 12 -2.87 30.39 12.24
CA TYR A 12 -2.37 30.36 10.86
C TYR A 12 -1.62 31.64 10.51
N ALA A 13 -2.15 32.80 10.88
CA ALA A 13 -1.52 34.09 10.60
C ALA A 13 -0.14 34.20 11.25
N ASN A 14 -0.02 33.76 12.51
CA ASN A 14 1.25 33.77 13.24
C ASN A 14 2.25 32.78 12.63
N LYS A 15 1.83 31.56 12.30
CA LYS A 15 2.69 30.55 11.68
C LYS A 15 3.09 30.91 10.25
N ALA A 16 2.22 31.57 9.49
CA ALA A 16 2.53 32.11 8.17
C ALA A 16 3.54 33.27 8.27
N GLY A 17 3.45 34.08 9.34
CA GLY A 17 4.45 35.10 9.66
C GLY A 17 5.83 34.50 9.94
N GLU A 18 5.89 33.43 10.74
CA GLU A 18 7.12 32.68 11.01
C GLU A 18 7.72 32.06 9.73
N ALA A 19 6.87 31.44 8.91
CA ALA A 19 7.25 30.83 7.63
C ALA A 19 7.85 31.86 6.66
N ASN A 20 7.21 33.02 6.53
CA ASN A 20 7.71 34.12 5.71
C ASN A 20 9.03 34.70 6.22
N ALA A 21 9.24 34.72 7.54
CA ALA A 21 10.49 35.20 8.13
C ALA A 21 11.67 34.24 7.95
N THR A 22 11.40 32.93 7.81
CA THR A 22 12.44 31.89 7.65
C THR A 22 12.61 31.41 6.20
N GLY A 23 11.77 31.88 5.27
CA GLY A 23 11.76 31.43 3.87
C GLY A 23 11.14 30.04 3.69
N GLN A 24 10.29 29.62 4.63
CA GLN A 24 9.58 28.34 4.65
C GLN A 24 8.09 28.52 4.28
N ILE A 25 7.37 27.45 3.97
CA ILE A 25 5.92 27.35 3.70
C ILE A 25 5.26 26.73 4.89
N LEU A 26 4.17 27.32 5.35
CA LEU A 26 3.19 26.66 6.19
C LEU A 26 2.35 25.63 5.41
N TYR A 27 2.50 24.34 5.72
CA TYR A 27 1.56 23.31 5.34
C TYR A 27 0.47 23.14 6.36
N VAL A 28 -0.75 23.01 5.84
CA VAL A 28 -1.97 22.81 6.62
C VAL A 28 -2.40 21.36 6.44
N LEU A 29 -2.25 20.55 7.49
CA LEU A 29 -2.67 19.16 7.53
C LEU A 29 -4.17 19.08 7.75
N VAL A 30 -4.94 18.79 6.69
CA VAL A 30 -6.40 18.69 6.75
C VAL A 30 -6.81 17.24 6.97
N THR A 31 -7.61 16.98 8.00
CA THR A 31 -7.97 15.62 8.43
C THR A 31 -9.28 15.10 7.84
N ASP A 32 -10.11 15.93 7.18
CA ASP A 32 -11.29 15.48 6.40
C ASP A 32 -11.87 16.60 5.50
N GLU A 33 -12.49 16.22 4.38
CA GLU A 33 -13.50 17.05 3.69
C GLU A 33 -14.86 16.83 4.38
N GLU A 34 -15.29 17.75 5.26
CA GLU A 34 -16.70 17.77 5.63
C GLU A 34 -17.52 18.19 4.40
N SER A 35 -18.44 17.29 4.00
CA SER A 35 -19.43 17.36 2.92
C SER A 35 -20.39 18.57 2.99
N ASP A 36 -20.11 19.58 3.80
CA ASP A 36 -20.96 20.76 3.92
C ASP A 36 -20.06 21.98 4.06
N GLY A 37 -19.88 22.68 2.94
CA GLY A 37 -18.82 23.66 2.77
C GLY A 37 -18.79 24.72 3.86
N ALA A 38 -17.75 24.71 4.70
CA ALA A 38 -17.12 25.92 5.25
C ALA A 38 -15.93 25.67 6.20
N LYS A 39 -15.67 24.47 6.73
CA LYS A 39 -14.61 24.32 7.74
C LYS A 39 -13.79 23.04 7.54
N LYS A 40 -12.53 23.22 7.14
CA LYS A 40 -11.53 22.15 7.09
C LYS A 40 -10.98 21.96 8.52
N LYS A 41 -11.09 20.75 9.09
CA LYS A 41 -10.42 20.43 10.36
C LYS A 41 -8.94 20.26 10.07
N VAL A 42 -8.12 21.06 10.73
CA VAL A 42 -6.67 21.06 10.56
C VAL A 42 -6.04 20.45 11.80
N GLY A 43 -5.39 19.31 11.62
CA GLY A 43 -4.76 18.56 12.70
C GLY A 43 -3.34 19.04 13.03
N ASN A 44 -2.64 19.67 12.08
CA ASN A 44 -1.26 20.12 12.31
C ASN A 44 -0.79 21.20 11.32
N LEU A 45 0.31 21.89 11.66
CA LEU A 45 0.96 22.92 10.84
C LEU A 45 2.46 22.59 10.69
N VAL A 46 2.95 22.40 9.46
CA VAL A 46 4.35 22.01 9.17
C VAL A 46 5.05 23.08 8.31
N LEU A 47 6.37 23.25 8.40
CA LEU A 47 7.14 24.25 7.61
C LEU A 47 8.03 23.58 6.51
N ALA A 48 7.93 23.92 5.20
CA ALA A 48 8.90 23.46 4.13
C ALA A 48 9.13 24.47 2.95
N GLU A 49 9.53 24.12 1.72
CA GLU A 49 10.07 25.06 0.68
C GLU A 49 9.04 25.60 -0.37
N PRO A 50 9.06 26.89 -0.76
CA PRO A 50 7.94 27.77 -1.22
C PRO A 50 6.94 27.27 -2.29
N ASP A 51 5.62 27.33 -1.95
CA ASP A 51 4.36 27.31 -2.73
C ASP A 51 3.19 26.78 -1.85
N TYR A 52 1.97 27.32 -1.96
CA TYR A 52 0.85 26.97 -1.04
C TYR A 52 0.18 25.66 -1.48
N TYR A 53 0.31 24.58 -0.70
CA TYR A 53 -0.34 23.29 -0.97
C TYR A 53 -1.17 22.79 0.22
N VAL A 54 -2.37 22.31 -0.08
CA VAL A 54 -3.17 21.53 0.88
C VAL A 54 -2.65 20.10 0.84
N CYS A 55 -2.25 19.56 1.99
CA CYS A 55 -1.76 18.19 2.08
C CYS A 55 -2.61 17.41 3.09
N TYR A 56 -3.12 16.26 2.65
CA TYR A 56 -3.97 15.40 3.45
C TYR A 56 -3.11 14.57 4.41
N GLU A 57 -3.65 14.24 5.59
CA GLU A 57 -2.94 13.45 6.61
C GLU A 57 -2.33 12.17 6.06
N ALA A 58 -3.01 11.50 5.13
CA ALA A 58 -2.51 10.29 4.47
C ALA A 58 -1.16 10.49 3.74
N ASN A 59 -0.87 11.69 3.27
CA ASN A 59 0.34 12.03 2.52
C ASN A 59 1.51 12.45 3.42
N TYR A 60 1.34 12.43 4.75
CA TYR A 60 2.42 12.74 5.69
C TYR A 60 3.00 11.48 6.30
N THR A 61 4.32 11.33 6.18
CA THR A 61 5.07 10.27 6.84
C THR A 61 6.27 10.88 7.54
N ASP A 62 6.37 10.66 8.87
CA ASP A 62 7.52 11.08 9.68
C ASP A 62 7.92 12.56 9.48
N GLY A 63 6.94 13.47 9.46
CA GLY A 63 7.17 14.91 9.31
C GLY A 63 7.52 15.38 7.90
N THR A 64 7.46 14.50 6.89
CA THR A 64 7.71 14.81 5.48
C THR A 64 6.52 14.45 4.60
N ILE A 65 6.40 15.12 3.44
CA ILE A 65 5.34 14.84 2.46
C ILE A 65 5.77 13.68 1.59
N ASN A 66 4.97 12.62 1.57
CA ASN A 66 5.14 11.48 0.68
C ASN A 66 4.37 11.74 -0.63
N GLU A 67 5.02 12.40 -1.57
CA GLU A 67 4.50 12.64 -2.92
C GLU A 67 4.27 11.35 -3.71
N ASN A 68 4.91 10.25 -3.30
CA ASN A 68 4.85 8.94 -3.94
C ASN A 68 3.89 7.97 -3.27
N LEU A 69 3.06 8.42 -2.30
CA LEU A 69 2.19 7.56 -1.50
C LEU A 69 1.33 6.62 -2.36
N GLU A 70 0.73 7.13 -3.43
CA GLU A 70 -0.12 6.32 -4.31
C GLU A 70 0.69 5.27 -5.08
N ALA A 71 1.91 5.61 -5.51
CA ALA A 71 2.83 4.65 -6.12
C ALA A 71 3.28 3.59 -5.11
N GLU A 72 3.55 3.98 -3.86
CA GLU A 72 3.92 3.06 -2.78
C GLU A 72 2.77 2.10 -2.41
N LYS A 73 1.53 2.61 -2.35
CA LYS A 73 0.33 1.78 -2.15
C LYS A 73 0.13 0.81 -3.30
N ALA A 74 0.26 1.28 -4.55
CA ALA A 74 0.16 0.42 -5.73
C ALA A 74 1.24 -0.66 -5.72
N GLN A 75 2.47 -0.32 -5.32
CA GLN A 75 3.55 -1.30 -5.19
C GLN A 75 3.28 -2.31 -4.07
N LYS A 76 2.83 -1.87 -2.89
CA LYS A 76 2.44 -2.76 -1.79
C LYS A 76 1.32 -3.70 -2.19
N LEU A 77 0.33 -3.21 -2.95
CA LEU A 77 -0.76 -4.04 -3.43
C LEU A 77 -0.26 -5.13 -4.40
N LYS A 78 0.61 -4.77 -5.34
CA LYS A 78 1.28 -5.72 -6.23
C LYS A 78 2.12 -6.74 -5.45
N ASP A 79 2.83 -6.30 -4.42
CA ASP A 79 3.66 -7.18 -3.58
C ASP A 79 2.79 -8.17 -2.80
N ILE A 80 1.65 -7.73 -2.25
CA ILE A 80 0.67 -8.60 -1.58
C ILE A 80 0.12 -9.63 -2.57
N GLU A 81 -0.32 -9.20 -3.75
CA GLU A 81 -0.85 -10.09 -4.78
C GLU A 81 0.21 -11.12 -5.24
N ALA A 82 1.45 -10.68 -5.42
CA ALA A 82 2.58 -11.55 -5.74
C ALA A 82 2.87 -12.56 -4.62
N GLN A 83 2.76 -12.17 -3.35
CA GLN A 83 2.92 -13.08 -2.20
C GLN A 83 1.80 -14.11 -2.12
N GLU A 84 0.55 -13.72 -2.41
CA GLU A 84 -0.56 -14.67 -2.48
C GLU A 84 -0.35 -15.71 -3.57
N ILE A 85 0.09 -15.30 -4.76
CA ILE A 85 0.39 -16.21 -5.87
C ILE A 85 1.52 -17.18 -5.50
N LYS A 86 2.60 -16.68 -4.88
CA LYS A 86 3.70 -17.53 -4.38
C LYS A 86 3.21 -18.54 -3.34
N SER A 87 2.33 -18.12 -2.43
CA SER A 87 1.74 -19.00 -1.42
C SER A 87 0.89 -20.10 -2.06
N ARG A 88 0.11 -19.78 -3.10
CA ARG A 88 -0.66 -20.77 -3.86
C ARG A 88 0.24 -21.76 -4.60
N LEU A 89 1.33 -21.28 -5.22
CA LEU A 89 2.33 -22.13 -5.85
C LEU A 89 2.96 -23.11 -4.84
N MET A 90 3.30 -22.64 -3.64
CA MET A 90 3.83 -23.50 -2.58
C MET A 90 2.81 -24.56 -2.13
N SER A 91 1.52 -24.22 -2.05
CA SER A 91 0.47 -25.20 -1.76
C SER A 91 0.38 -26.28 -2.85
N LEU A 92 0.49 -25.89 -4.12
CA LEU A 92 0.50 -26.84 -5.24
C LEU A 92 1.71 -27.77 -5.19
N ASP A 93 2.88 -27.26 -4.80
CA ASP A 93 4.09 -28.09 -4.62
C ASP A 93 3.88 -29.13 -3.51
N LEU A 94 3.20 -28.76 -2.42
CA LEU A 94 2.85 -29.70 -1.34
C LEU A 94 1.86 -30.77 -1.83
N ASP A 95 0.84 -30.38 -2.58
CA ASP A 95 -0.16 -31.30 -3.15
C ASP A 95 0.46 -32.29 -4.15
N ALA A 96 1.55 -31.90 -4.82
CA ALA A 96 2.27 -32.76 -5.76
C ALA A 96 3.07 -33.89 -5.09
N ILE A 97 3.40 -33.77 -3.80
CA ILE A 97 4.32 -34.72 -3.11
C ILE A 97 3.81 -36.16 -3.17
N ARG A 98 2.54 -36.39 -2.83
CA ARG A 98 1.97 -37.74 -2.78
C ARG A 98 1.90 -38.36 -4.19
N PRO A 99 1.30 -37.70 -5.20
CA PRO A 99 1.31 -38.23 -6.57
C PRO A 99 2.71 -38.52 -7.10
N LEU A 100 3.68 -37.61 -6.91
CA LEU A 100 5.07 -37.82 -7.33
C LEU A 100 5.71 -39.03 -6.64
N ARG A 101 5.46 -39.20 -5.34
CA ARG A 101 5.95 -40.37 -4.59
C ARG A 101 5.33 -41.67 -5.12
N ALA A 102 4.04 -41.67 -5.44
CA ALA A 102 3.35 -42.83 -5.98
C ALA A 102 3.90 -43.22 -7.37
N ILE A 103 4.17 -42.23 -8.23
CA ILE A 103 4.81 -42.43 -9.53
C ILE A 103 6.20 -43.03 -9.36
N LEU A 104 7.02 -42.48 -8.45
CA LEU A 104 8.37 -42.98 -8.19
C LEU A 104 8.37 -44.43 -7.66
N ALA A 105 7.39 -44.78 -6.82
CA ALA A 105 7.23 -46.12 -6.29
C ALA A 105 6.61 -47.12 -7.27
N GLY A 106 6.11 -46.66 -8.43
CA GLY A 106 5.37 -47.49 -9.38
C GLY A 106 3.98 -47.91 -8.88
N THR A 107 3.43 -47.19 -7.90
CA THR A 107 2.13 -47.44 -7.27
C THR A 107 1.11 -46.34 -7.57
N GLN A 108 1.36 -45.54 -8.61
CA GLN A 108 0.47 -44.44 -8.99
C GLN A 108 -0.91 -44.94 -9.41
N THR A 109 -1.93 -44.19 -9.02
CA THR A 109 -3.29 -44.36 -9.53
C THR A 109 -3.54 -43.40 -10.70
N GLU A 110 -4.66 -43.61 -11.41
CA GLU A 110 -5.12 -42.65 -12.42
C GLU A 110 -5.39 -41.27 -11.81
N GLU A 111 -5.93 -41.22 -10.58
CA GLU A 111 -6.12 -39.99 -9.80
C GLU A 111 -4.79 -39.25 -9.56
N ASP A 112 -3.72 -39.96 -9.22
CA ASP A 112 -2.39 -39.34 -9.02
C ASP A 112 -1.89 -38.69 -10.33
N LEU A 113 -2.10 -39.33 -11.47
CA LEU A 113 -1.70 -38.82 -12.79
C LEU A 113 -2.55 -37.61 -13.23
N GLU A 114 -3.86 -37.65 -13.01
CA GLU A 114 -4.75 -36.51 -13.26
C GLU A 114 -4.40 -35.33 -12.36
N LYS A 115 -4.10 -35.60 -11.08
CA LYS A 115 -3.74 -34.56 -10.12
C LYS A 115 -2.47 -33.82 -10.52
N ILE A 116 -1.46 -34.53 -11.02
CA ILE A 116 -0.24 -33.89 -11.53
C ILE A 116 -0.52 -32.98 -12.72
N LYS A 117 -1.34 -33.41 -13.69
CA LYS A 117 -1.72 -32.56 -14.83
C LYS A 117 -2.48 -31.32 -14.40
N GLU A 118 -3.39 -31.46 -13.44
CA GLU A 118 -4.14 -30.33 -12.87
C GLU A 118 -3.18 -29.34 -12.18
N ILE A 119 -2.26 -29.85 -11.35
CA ILE A 119 -1.26 -29.05 -10.65
C ILE A 119 -0.36 -28.29 -11.63
N GLU A 120 0.15 -28.97 -12.66
CA GLU A 120 1.00 -28.35 -13.69
C GLU A 120 0.26 -27.22 -14.42
N THR A 121 -1.01 -27.44 -14.79
CA THR A 121 -1.83 -26.43 -15.46
C THR A 121 -1.99 -25.19 -14.58
N LYS A 122 -2.40 -25.37 -13.32
CA LYS A 122 -2.57 -24.27 -12.37
C LYS A 122 -1.25 -23.55 -12.06
N ALA A 123 -0.15 -24.29 -11.94
CA ALA A 123 1.17 -23.71 -11.69
C ALA A 123 1.65 -22.85 -12.86
N VAL A 124 1.38 -23.27 -14.11
CA VAL A 124 1.69 -22.48 -15.30
C VAL A 124 0.88 -21.17 -15.32
N GLU A 125 -0.43 -21.25 -15.10
CA GLU A 125 -1.29 -20.05 -15.03
C GLU A 125 -0.81 -19.06 -13.96
N LEU A 126 -0.53 -19.55 -12.74
CA LEU A 126 -0.04 -18.71 -11.64
C LEU A 126 1.34 -18.10 -11.94
N ARG A 127 2.25 -18.82 -12.61
CA ARG A 127 3.56 -18.27 -13.01
C ARG A 127 3.43 -17.19 -14.10
N ILE A 128 2.47 -17.33 -15.00
CA ILE A 128 2.15 -16.29 -15.99
C ILE A 128 1.63 -15.05 -15.27
N THR A 129 0.64 -15.19 -14.38
CA THR A 129 0.09 -14.06 -13.60
C THR A 129 1.18 -13.38 -12.77
N LEU A 130 2.04 -14.14 -12.10
CA LEU A 130 3.16 -13.59 -11.33
C LEU A 130 4.11 -12.77 -12.22
N SER A 131 4.42 -13.26 -13.43
CA SER A 131 5.29 -12.56 -14.38
C SER A 131 4.68 -11.27 -14.92
N THR A 132 3.35 -11.16 -14.95
CA THR A 132 2.67 -9.93 -15.37
C THR A 132 2.58 -8.86 -14.27
N LEU A 133 2.81 -9.24 -13.01
CA LEU A 133 2.79 -8.33 -11.86
C LEU A 133 4.17 -7.72 -11.55
N GLN A 134 5.25 -8.36 -12.04
CA GLN A 134 6.64 -7.93 -11.90
C GLN A 134 7.03 -6.92 -12.98
#